data_AF-A0A3B8MLQ4-F1
#
_entry.id   AF-A0A3B8MLQ4-F1
#
_cell.length_a   1.000
_cell.length_b   1.000
_cell.length_c   1.000
_cell.angle_alpha   90.00
_cell.angle_beta   90.00
_cell.angle_gamma   90.00
#
_symmetry.space_group_name_H-M   'P 1'
#
loop_
_entity.id
_entity.type
_entity.pdbx_description
1 polymer ?
#
loop_
_entity_poly.entity_id
_entity_poly.type
_entity_poly.pdbx_seq_one_letter_code
_entity_poly.pdbx_strand_id
1 'polypeptide(L)' 'MTDEMILQELEGLAEHLDIALNRVDLEGRPGGLCVIKGERRFILDRTLDVKSQVEVLSKAFAKFPLD' A
#
# COMPACT_ATOMS: atom_id res chain seq x y z
N MET A 1 1.11 18.95 2.86
CA MET A 1 0.17 17.82 2.89
C MET A 1 0.62 16.93 4.03
N THR A 2 -0.28 16.54 4.94
CA THR A 2 0.05 15.67 6.08
C THR A 2 0.21 14.23 5.60
N ASP A 3 1.02 13.40 6.28
CA ASP A 3 1.17 11.97 5.96
C ASP A 3 -0.19 11.24 5.93
N GLU A 4 -1.14 11.64 6.76
CA GLU A 4 -2.52 11.10 6.75
C GLU A 4 -3.25 11.38 5.44
N MET A 5 -3.12 12.60 4.90
CA MET A 5 -3.72 12.95 3.60
C MET A 5 -3.04 12.18 2.47
N ILE A 6 -1.72 12.04 2.51
CA ILE A 6 -0.98 11.26 1.50
C ILE A 6 -1.42 9.80 1.53
N LEU A 7 -1.58 9.24 2.73
CA LEU A 7 -2.06 7.87 2.89
C LEU A 7 -3.45 7.71 2.25
N GLN A 8 -4.39 8.62 2.53
CA GLN A 8 -5.73 8.59 1.92
C GLN A 8 -5.69 8.65 0.40
N GLU A 9 -4.83 9.50 -0.18
CA GLU A 9 -4.69 9.59 -1.64
C GLU A 9 -4.12 8.29 -2.24
N LEU A 10 -3.15 7.67 -1.57
CA LEU A 10 -2.57 6.38 -1.99
C LEU A 10 -3.58 5.24 -1.86
N GLU A 11 -4.43 5.27 -0.84
CA GLU A 11 -5.55 4.33 -0.68
C GLU A 11 -6.58 4.51 -1.79
N GLY A 12 -6.95 5.75 -2.11
CA GLY A 12 -7.85 6.07 -3.22
C GLY A 12 -7.27 5.65 -4.57
N LEU A 13 -5.96 5.82 -4.78
CA LEU A 13 -5.28 5.35 -5.98
C LEU A 13 -5.29 3.82 -6.08
N ALA A 14 -5.10 3.11 -4.96
CA ALA A 14 -5.18 1.65 -4.94
C ALA A 14 -6.58 1.18 -5.32
N GLU A 15 -7.63 1.81 -4.79
CA GLU A 15 -9.02 1.53 -5.13
C GLU A 15 -9.30 1.78 -6.62
N HIS A 16 -8.83 2.91 -7.16
CA HIS A 16 -9.01 3.24 -8.58
C HIS A 16 -8.36 2.22 -9.53
N LEU A 17 -7.26 1.59 -9.09
CA LEU A 17 -6.53 0.56 -9.84
C LEU A 17 -7.01 -0.87 -9.55
N ASP A 18 -8.12 -1.02 -8.81
CA ASP A 18 -8.69 -2.30 -8.38
C ASP A 18 -7.69 -3.17 -7.58
N ILE A 19 -6.87 -2.50 -6.75
CA ILE A 19 -5.86 -3.15 -5.89
C ILE A 19 -6.37 -3.16 -4.46
N ALA A 20 -6.71 -4.35 -3.96
CA ALA A 20 -7.17 -4.49 -2.58
C ALA A 20 -6.05 -4.18 -1.57
N LEU A 21 -6.29 -3.25 -0.65
CA LEU A 21 -5.40 -2.94 0.47
C LEU A 21 -5.83 -3.68 1.74
N ASN A 22 -4.96 -4.58 2.21
CA ASN A 22 -5.20 -5.37 3.41
C ASN A 22 -4.21 -5.00 4.50
N ARG A 23 -4.72 -4.72 5.69
CA ARG A 23 -3.91 -4.53 6.90
C ARG A 23 -3.97 -5.81 7.71
N VAL A 24 -2.85 -6.49 7.86
CA VAL A 24 -2.74 -7.78 8.54
C VAL A 24 -1.61 -7.76 9.56
N ASP A 25 -1.50 -8.80 10.38
CA ASP A 25 -0.32 -8.99 11.22
C ASP A 25 0.79 -9.62 10.39
N LEU A 26 1.88 -8.89 10.14
CA LEU A 26 3.07 -9.38 9.45
C LEU A 26 4.25 -9.53 10.40
N GLU A 27 4.00 -9.66 11.71
CA GLU A 27 5.03 -9.82 12.74
C GLU A 27 6.06 -8.69 12.71
N GLY A 28 5.60 -7.45 12.44
CA GLY A 28 6.44 -6.26 12.38
C GLY A 28 7.17 -6.04 11.05
N ARG A 29 6.85 -6.80 10.00
CA ARG A 29 7.37 -6.55 8.64
C ARG A 29 6.53 -5.49 7.93
N PRO A 30 7.13 -4.60 7.13
CA PRO A 30 6.40 -3.48 6.52
C PRO A 30 5.33 -3.87 5.48
N GLY A 31 5.45 -5.05 4.88
CA GLY A 31 4.55 -5.46 3.79
C GLY A 31 4.95 -4.90 2.42
N GLY A 32 4.00 -4.85 1.48
CA GLY A 32 4.21 -4.39 0.11
C GLY A 32 3.14 -4.85 -0.88
N LEU A 33 3.42 -4.68 -2.17
CA LEU A 33 2.58 -5.17 -3.27
C LEU A 33 2.89 -6.62 -3.60
N CYS A 34 1.85 -7.43 -3.74
CA CYS A 34 1.95 -8.81 -4.19
C CYS A 34 0.85 -9.13 -5.21
N VAL A 35 1.03 -10.24 -5.94
CA VAL A 35 0.03 -10.79 -6.84
C VAL A 35 -0.38 -12.16 -6.30
N ILE A 36 -1.66 -12.32 -5.96
CA ILE A 36 -2.22 -13.56 -5.45
C ILE A 36 -3.30 -14.00 -6.43
N LYS A 37 -3.13 -15.18 -7.05
CA LYS A 37 -4.08 -15.74 -8.04
C LYS A 37 -4.38 -14.77 -9.20
N GLY A 38 -3.41 -13.96 -9.60
CA GLY A 38 -3.57 -12.96 -10.68
C GLY A 38 -4.11 -11.60 -10.22
N GLU A 39 -4.59 -11.50 -8.97
CA GLU A 39 -5.09 -10.25 -8.39
C GLU A 39 -3.98 -9.50 -7.67
N ARG A 40 -3.85 -8.21 -7.97
CA ARG A 40 -2.91 -7.32 -7.27
C ARG A 40 -3.47 -6.97 -5.91
N ARG A 41 -2.63 -7.07 -4.87
CA ARG A 41 -3.01 -6.73 -3.50
C ARG A 41 -1.88 -6.02 -2.79
N PHE A 42 -2.21 -4.94 -2.09
CA PHE A 42 -1.34 -4.37 -1.08
C PHE A 42 -1.57 -5.08 0.24
N ILE A 43 -0.49 -5.48 0.90
CA ILE A 43 -0.51 -6.03 2.24
C ILE A 43 0.37 -5.15 3.10
N LEU A 44 -0.19 -4.52 4.12
CA LEU A 44 0.51 -3.71 5.10
C LEU A 44 0.41 -4.35 6.47
N ASP A 45 1.42 -4.16 7.30
CA ASP A 45 1.31 -4.51 8.71
C ASP A 45 0.46 -3.48 9.46
N ARG A 46 -0.50 -3.98 10.24
CA ARG A 46 -1.46 -3.15 11.00
C ARG A 46 -0.83 -2.30 12.10
N THR A 47 0.40 -2.61 12.51
CA THR A 47 1.15 -1.90 13.56
C THR A 47 2.01 -0.76 13.02
N LEU A 48 2.10 -0.60 11.69
CA LEU A 48 2.86 0.47 11.08
C LEU A 48 2.22 1.83 11.35
N ASP A 49 3.07 2.79 11.71
CA ASP A 49 2.69 4.20 11.73
C ASP A 49 2.37 4.71 10.30
N VAL A 50 1.64 5.82 10.24
CA VAL A 50 1.16 6.42 8.98
C VAL A 50 2.30 6.69 8.01
N LYS A 51 3.43 7.20 8.50
CA LYS A 51 4.60 7.53 7.65
C LYS A 51 5.19 6.27 7.04
N SER A 52 5.33 5.21 7.84
CA SER A 52 5.79 3.91 7.35
C SER A 52 4.84 3.31 6.31
N GLN A 53 3.51 3.42 6.50
CA GLN A 53 2.53 2.98 5.51
C GLN A 53 2.67 3.76 4.18
N VAL A 54 2.81 5.08 4.25
CA VAL A 54 3.04 5.95 3.08
C VAL A 54 4.31 5.55 2.33
N GLU A 55 5.42 5.28 3.03
CA GLU A 55 6.67 4.87 2.40
C GLU A 55 6.53 3.55 1.65
N VAL A 56 5.83 2.56 2.23
CA VAL A 56 5.63 1.25 1.61
C VAL A 56 4.78 1.37 0.36
N LEU A 57 3.64 2.05 0.45
CA LEU A 57 2.74 2.27 -0.68
C LEU A 57 3.44 3.06 -1.79
N SER A 58 4.11 4.16 -1.45
CA SER A 58 4.84 4.99 -2.43
C SER A 58 5.91 4.19 -3.19
N LYS A 59 6.73 3.40 -2.47
CA LYS A 59 7.75 2.54 -3.08
C LYS A 59 7.15 1.47 -3.99
N ALA A 60 5.95 1.01 -3.68
CA ALA A 60 5.28 0.00 -4.45
C ALA A 60 4.57 0.58 -5.69
N PHE A 61 3.93 1.75 -5.57
CA PHE A 61 3.38 2.51 -6.69
C PHE A 61 4.47 2.98 -7.67
N ALA A 62 5.64 3.35 -7.19
CA ALA A 62 6.78 3.72 -8.05
C ALA A 62 7.26 2.59 -8.97
N LYS A 63 6.86 1.34 -8.71
CA LYS A 63 7.16 0.18 -9.57
C LYS A 63 6.11 -0.07 -10.64
N PHE A 64 4.99 0.66 -10.63
CA PHE A 64 4.00 0.53 -11.70
C PHE A 64 4.56 1.10 -13.00
N PRO A 65 4.36 0.42 -14.13
CA PRO A 65 4.69 1.00 -15.42
C PRO A 65 3.80 2.23 -15.63
N LEU A 66 4.46 3.40 -15.72
CA LEU A 66 3.84 4.62 -16.24
C LEU A 66 3.96 4.49 -17.77
N ASP A 67 2.91 3.98 -18.42
CA ASP A 67 2.78 4.02 -19.88
C ASP A 67 2.16 5.35 -20.31
#